data_AF-A0A9N8HTB7-F1
#
_entry.id   AF-A0A9N8HTB7-F1
#
_cell.length_a   1.000
_cell.length_b   1.000
_cell.length_c   1.000
_cell.angle_alpha   90.00
_cell.angle_beta   90.00
_cell.angle_gamma   90.00
#
_symmetry.space_group_name_H-M   'P 1'
#
loop_
_entity.id
_entity.type
_entity.pdbx_description
1 polymer ?
#
loop_
_entity_poly.entity_id
_entity_poly.type
_entity_poly.pdbx_seq_one_letter_code
_entity_poly.pdbx_strand_id
1 'polypeptide(L)'
;MDDTSKSPTKIVSLTSKDDSSATSSESDIQEPHPPSDPIMKGLSDTAKKTLSTESSYGHPLSAEEAAKRVPPGEDGLQWHATLINGDPFDTNGKLKKGLHPRDFDLETKTIRPRRASLPVLAKPFFASLTRVQDEPNGTSARFIFHGILNGWPSLQAFEVMRIERKRGIMSMVGLSEWVPVWDANEEGTRGIDPTLPDELVFRVTLRAPSHSTTGWSQESPGFVFWYQPILHTNNPQQQPTLTYGTQMVQDMVDPNPICTKVHMLGHRYERSGNENAFNRQTYHSLVLLEWDHQKYCTVVEKGFLNGLAGWNGKCLHYDDMDEPETQMYKCFPPEMVAPWLTDIAEIRCSDVEATSLEEFKAYLVKYEQCNKRFFDIQHTFSSHSAARQVSKKDIAEYLVNYIRGDPSYVVLNHNCQTFTADLCNFLAADEENTAKPIRPFFQFFYKNRTDLFL
;
A
#
# COMPACT_ATOMS: atom_id res chain seq x y z
N MET A 1 14.81 -70.38 -3.61
CA MET A 1 14.02 -70.12 -4.82
C MET A 1 12.73 -69.50 -4.35
N ASP A 2 12.50 -68.29 -4.85
CA ASP A 2 11.62 -67.26 -4.30
C ASP A 2 10.20 -67.71 -4.00
N ASP A 3 9.70 -67.27 -2.85
CA ASP A 3 8.27 -67.01 -2.72
C ASP A 3 8.02 -65.75 -1.90
N THR A 4 6.92 -65.12 -2.25
CA THR A 4 6.72 -63.69 -2.38
C THR A 4 6.05 -63.09 -1.15
N SER A 5 6.72 -62.18 -0.45
CA SER A 5 6.11 -61.37 0.60
C SER A 5 5.39 -60.16 -0.01
N LYS A 6 4.06 -60.23 -0.07
CA LYS A 6 3.19 -59.06 -0.21
C LYS A 6 2.90 -58.48 1.18
N SER A 7 3.43 -57.30 1.46
CA SER A 7 2.98 -56.44 2.57
C SER A 7 2.05 -55.35 2.02
N PRO A 8 0.91 -55.07 2.67
CA PRO A 8 0.05 -53.96 2.26
C PRO A 8 0.57 -52.63 2.82
N THR A 9 0.92 -51.70 1.94
CA THR A 9 1.19 -50.30 2.27
C THR A 9 -0.11 -49.63 2.71
N LYS A 10 -0.26 -49.37 4.01
CA LYS A 10 -1.28 -48.44 4.52
C LYS A 10 -0.86 -47.02 4.15
N ILE A 11 -1.53 -46.44 3.16
CA ILE A 11 -1.54 -44.99 2.93
C ILE A 11 -2.42 -44.40 4.04
N VAL A 12 -1.80 -43.71 5.00
CA VAL A 12 -2.49 -42.90 5.99
C VAL A 12 -2.78 -41.56 5.33
N SER A 13 -4.01 -41.34 4.90
CA SER A 13 -4.52 -40.03 4.51
C SER A 13 -4.65 -39.16 5.77
N LEU A 14 -3.70 -38.27 5.99
CA LEU A 14 -3.85 -37.16 6.93
C LEU A 14 -4.75 -36.11 6.29
N THR A 15 -6.07 -36.26 6.48
CA THR A 15 -7.01 -35.15 6.35
C THR A 15 -6.82 -34.25 7.56
N SER A 16 -6.05 -33.17 7.42
CA SER A 16 -6.07 -32.06 8.36
C SER A 16 -7.45 -31.42 8.31
N LYS A 17 -8.16 -31.48 9.43
CA LYS A 17 -9.32 -30.62 9.67
C LYS A 17 -8.81 -29.21 9.88
N ASP A 18 -9.12 -28.33 8.95
CA ASP A 18 -8.99 -26.89 9.12
C ASP A 18 -10.03 -26.41 10.12
N ASP A 19 -9.64 -26.39 11.39
CA ASP A 19 -10.31 -25.64 12.46
C ASP A 19 -9.39 -24.47 12.86
N SER A 20 -9.55 -23.31 12.22
CA SER A 20 -9.04 -22.03 12.74
C SER A 20 -9.73 -20.79 12.14
N SER A 21 -11.06 -20.72 12.20
CA SER A 21 -11.76 -19.43 12.12
C SER A 21 -11.80 -18.79 13.50
N ALA A 22 -10.64 -18.37 14.01
CA ALA A 22 -10.55 -17.48 15.16
C ALA A 22 -10.43 -16.04 14.65
N THR A 23 -11.58 -15.40 14.41
CA THR A 23 -11.63 -13.94 14.28
C THR A 23 -11.38 -13.34 15.65
N SER A 24 -10.11 -13.15 16.01
CA SER A 24 -9.74 -12.27 17.11
C SER A 24 -10.09 -10.84 16.71
N SER A 25 -10.86 -10.16 17.55
CA SER A 25 -11.14 -8.73 17.45
C SER A 25 -9.85 -7.94 17.68
N GLU A 26 -9.02 -7.80 16.64
CA GLU A 26 -7.94 -6.81 16.53
C GLU A 26 -8.51 -5.41 16.23
N SER A 27 -9.49 -4.98 17.02
CA SER A 27 -9.90 -3.58 17.03
C SER A 27 -8.95 -2.80 17.92
N ASP A 28 -8.25 -1.83 17.33
CA ASP A 28 -7.59 -0.66 17.96
C ASP A 28 -6.04 -0.60 18.00
N ILE A 29 -5.34 -1.31 17.12
CA ILE A 29 -3.97 -0.93 16.74
C ILE A 29 -4.03 -0.16 15.41
N GLN A 30 -4.45 1.11 15.48
CA GLN A 30 -4.31 2.03 14.35
C GLN A 30 -3.06 2.90 14.58
N GLU A 31 -2.04 2.68 13.76
CA GLU A 31 -1.05 3.73 13.45
C GLU A 31 -1.79 5.03 13.11
N PRO A 32 -1.21 6.21 13.38
CA PRO A 32 -1.92 7.47 13.22
C PRO A 32 -2.45 7.57 11.79
N HIS A 33 -3.78 7.48 11.65
CA HIS A 33 -4.42 8.01 10.46
C HIS A 33 -4.04 9.49 10.39
N PRO A 34 -3.54 9.99 9.25
CA PRO A 34 -3.41 11.41 9.07
C PRO A 34 -4.77 12.07 9.37
N PRO A 35 -4.79 13.29 9.92
CA PRO A 35 -6.01 13.94 10.35
C PRO A 35 -7.08 13.84 9.26
N SER A 36 -8.21 13.21 9.61
CA SER A 36 -9.32 12.95 8.71
C SER A 36 -10.19 14.19 8.53
N ASP A 37 -9.61 15.31 8.08
CA ASP A 37 -10.33 16.55 7.78
C ASP A 37 -9.81 17.26 6.52
N PRO A 38 -10.66 18.07 5.84
CA PRO A 38 -10.63 18.20 4.40
C PRO A 38 -9.70 19.31 3.92
N ILE A 39 -8.48 18.97 3.52
CA ILE A 39 -7.65 19.85 2.69
C ILE A 39 -8.12 19.72 1.22
N MET A 40 -9.37 20.11 0.97
CA MET A 40 -9.91 20.36 -0.38
C MET A 40 -10.52 21.78 -0.47
N LYS A 41 -10.62 22.51 0.64
CA LYS A 41 -11.00 23.92 0.65
C LYS A 41 -9.80 24.78 0.26
N GLY A 42 -9.65 25.02 -1.04
CA GLY A 42 -8.62 25.92 -1.57
C GLY A 42 -8.10 25.58 -2.97
N LEU A 43 -8.44 24.41 -3.52
CA LEU A 43 -8.08 24.08 -4.90
C LEU A 43 -8.84 24.97 -5.88
N SER A 44 -8.13 25.56 -6.84
CA SER A 44 -8.74 26.29 -7.95
C SER A 44 -9.69 25.35 -8.72
N ASP A 45 -10.76 25.89 -9.30
CA ASP A 45 -11.69 25.08 -10.10
C ASP A 45 -11.02 24.45 -11.33
N THR A 46 -9.85 24.96 -11.73
CA THR A 46 -8.98 24.36 -12.74
C THR A 46 -8.27 23.12 -12.19
N ALA A 47 -7.69 23.16 -10.99
CA ALA A 47 -7.09 21.98 -10.35
C ALA A 47 -8.13 20.89 -10.04
N LYS A 48 -9.36 21.26 -9.66
CA LYS A 48 -10.48 20.31 -9.53
C LYS A 48 -10.89 19.68 -10.87
N LYS A 49 -10.71 20.39 -11.99
CA LYS A 49 -10.96 19.91 -13.35
C LYS A 49 -9.82 19.06 -13.91
N THR A 50 -8.56 19.37 -13.61
CA THR A 50 -7.42 18.56 -14.08
C THR A 50 -7.23 17.30 -13.23
N LEU A 51 -7.63 17.35 -11.95
CA LEU A 51 -7.85 16.17 -11.10
C LEU A 51 -9.22 15.53 -11.33
N SER A 52 -10.00 15.99 -12.34
CA SER A 52 -11.12 15.20 -12.84
C SER A 52 -10.54 14.07 -13.72
N THR A 53 -9.81 13.17 -13.05
CA THR A 53 -10.03 11.73 -13.13
C THR A 53 -11.52 11.45 -12.86
N GLU A 54 -12.41 11.99 -13.71
CA GLU A 54 -13.82 11.63 -13.70
C GLU A 54 -13.83 10.12 -13.83
N SER A 55 -14.50 9.46 -12.91
CA SER A 55 -14.59 8.02 -12.99
C SER A 55 -15.14 7.64 -14.36
N SER A 56 -14.28 7.03 -15.18
CA SER A 56 -14.60 6.64 -16.54
C SER A 56 -15.37 5.31 -16.48
N TYR A 57 -16.68 5.40 -16.28
CA TYR A 57 -17.57 4.25 -16.30
C TYR A 57 -18.38 4.21 -17.60
N GLY A 58 -18.91 3.04 -17.95
CA GLY A 58 -19.81 2.85 -19.08
C GLY A 58 -19.12 2.59 -20.42
N HIS A 59 -17.81 2.35 -20.40
CA HIS A 59 -17.01 1.99 -21.56
C HIS A 59 -16.28 0.66 -21.29
N PRO A 60 -17.01 -0.47 -21.24
CA PRO A 60 -16.39 -1.78 -21.05
C PRO A 60 -15.41 -2.08 -22.18
N LEU A 61 -14.40 -2.89 -21.88
CA LEU A 61 -13.43 -3.36 -22.86
C LEU A 61 -14.06 -4.43 -23.76
N SER A 62 -13.40 -4.76 -24.86
CA SER A 62 -13.65 -6.04 -25.51
C SER A 62 -13.29 -7.19 -24.56
N ALA A 63 -13.92 -8.35 -24.72
CA ALA A 63 -13.63 -9.54 -23.89
C ALA A 63 -12.15 -9.95 -24.00
N GLU A 64 -11.54 -9.83 -25.19
CA GLU A 64 -10.12 -10.13 -25.43
C GLU A 64 -9.20 -9.17 -24.66
N GLU A 65 -9.45 -7.87 -24.74
CA GLU A 65 -8.65 -6.87 -24.01
C GLU A 65 -8.83 -7.01 -22.49
N ALA A 66 -10.05 -7.27 -22.03
CA ALA A 66 -10.34 -7.51 -20.62
C ALA A 66 -9.57 -8.73 -20.10
N ALA A 67 -9.65 -9.86 -20.82
CA ALA A 67 -8.93 -11.09 -20.49
C ALA A 67 -7.40 -10.89 -20.47
N LYS A 68 -6.88 -10.06 -21.38
CA LYS A 68 -5.45 -9.72 -21.42
C LYS A 68 -5.03 -8.87 -20.21
N ARG A 69 -5.85 -7.90 -19.79
CA ARG A 69 -5.54 -7.02 -18.65
C ARG A 69 -5.67 -7.72 -17.31
N VAL A 70 -6.66 -8.60 -17.16
CA VAL A 70 -6.86 -9.41 -15.95
C VAL A 70 -6.88 -10.89 -16.34
N PRO A 71 -5.69 -11.50 -16.51
CA PRO A 71 -5.57 -12.93 -16.78
C PRO A 71 -6.25 -13.77 -15.69
N PRO A 72 -6.67 -15.00 -16.01
CA PRO A 72 -7.17 -15.93 -15.01
C PRO A 72 -6.08 -16.24 -13.97
N GLY A 73 -6.48 -16.41 -12.72
CA GLY A 73 -5.59 -16.73 -11.60
C GLY A 73 -6.27 -16.51 -10.25
N GLU A 74 -5.66 -17.00 -9.18
CA GLU A 74 -6.17 -16.79 -7.81
C GLU A 74 -5.47 -15.60 -7.12
N ASP A 75 -4.33 -15.18 -7.65
CA ASP A 75 -3.52 -14.07 -7.15
C ASP A 75 -4.08 -12.70 -7.57
N GLY A 76 -3.66 -11.67 -6.83
CA GLY A 76 -4.00 -10.28 -7.06
C GLY A 76 -4.41 -9.59 -5.78
N LEU A 77 -4.07 -8.31 -5.63
CA LEU A 77 -4.56 -7.54 -4.50
C LEU A 77 -6.08 -7.47 -4.51
N GLN A 78 -6.68 -7.69 -3.34
CA GLN A 78 -8.12 -7.60 -3.17
C GLN A 78 -8.53 -6.22 -2.70
N TRP A 79 -9.60 -5.70 -3.28
CA TRP A 79 -10.19 -4.42 -2.94
C TRP A 79 -11.67 -4.60 -2.63
N HIS A 80 -12.16 -3.85 -1.65
CA HIS A 80 -13.58 -3.81 -1.32
C HIS A 80 -14.14 -2.44 -1.66
N ALA A 81 -15.10 -2.41 -2.59
CA ALA A 81 -15.80 -1.19 -2.96
C ALA A 81 -17.23 -1.16 -2.47
N THR A 82 -17.69 0.03 -2.09
CA THR A 82 -19.06 0.29 -1.68
C THR A 82 -19.89 0.71 -2.89
N LEU A 83 -20.85 -0.10 -3.29
CA LEU A 83 -21.75 0.19 -4.40
C LEU A 83 -23.06 0.80 -3.88
N ILE A 84 -23.48 1.89 -4.52
CA ILE A 84 -24.68 2.65 -4.15
C ILE A 84 -25.72 2.50 -5.26
N ASN A 85 -26.86 1.91 -4.93
CA ASN A 85 -27.96 1.76 -5.88
C ASN A 85 -28.83 3.03 -5.95
N GLY A 86 -28.81 3.68 -7.12
CA GLY A 86 -29.55 4.91 -7.36
C GLY A 86 -28.87 6.17 -6.81
N ASP A 87 -29.63 7.25 -6.68
CA ASP A 87 -29.13 8.54 -6.19
C ASP A 87 -28.80 8.44 -4.68
N PRO A 88 -27.60 8.83 -4.21
CA PRO A 88 -27.27 8.86 -2.79
C PRO A 88 -28.06 9.91 -1.98
N PHE A 89 -28.70 10.87 -2.64
CA PHE A 89 -29.49 11.93 -2.02
C PHE A 89 -30.99 11.70 -2.24
N ASP A 90 -31.81 12.13 -1.27
CA ASP A 90 -33.26 12.13 -1.39
C ASP A 90 -33.78 13.33 -2.20
N THR A 91 -35.10 13.42 -2.39
CA THR A 91 -35.73 14.53 -3.14
C THR A 91 -35.54 15.90 -2.48
N ASN A 92 -35.18 15.95 -1.20
CA ASN A 92 -34.85 17.18 -0.47
C ASN A 92 -33.35 17.50 -0.51
N GLY A 93 -32.54 16.68 -1.19
CA GLY A 93 -31.10 16.80 -1.23
C GLY A 93 -30.39 16.35 0.05
N LYS A 94 -31.07 15.61 0.95
CA LYS A 94 -30.43 15.02 2.13
C LYS A 94 -29.80 13.68 1.77
N LEU A 95 -28.62 13.42 2.33
CA LEU A 95 -27.95 12.13 2.17
C LEU A 95 -28.84 11.01 2.73
N LYS A 96 -29.08 9.96 1.95
CA LYS A 96 -29.92 8.82 2.37
C LYS A 96 -29.32 8.09 3.57
N LYS A 97 -30.20 7.59 4.44
CA LYS A 97 -29.80 6.85 5.65
C LYS A 97 -29.00 5.59 5.26
N GLY A 98 -27.88 5.37 5.96
CA GLY A 98 -26.98 4.23 5.73
C GLY A 98 -25.71 4.58 4.95
N LEU A 99 -25.65 5.78 4.36
CA LEU A 99 -24.44 6.32 3.72
C LEU A 99 -23.63 7.14 4.72
N HIS A 100 -22.30 7.06 4.62
CA HIS A 100 -21.40 7.76 5.54
C HIS A 100 -21.12 9.18 5.02
N PRO A 101 -21.43 10.27 5.75
CA PRO A 101 -21.27 11.65 5.26
C PRO A 101 -19.88 12.00 4.75
N ARG A 102 -18.82 11.43 5.36
CA ARG A 102 -17.43 11.61 4.91
C ARG A 102 -17.23 11.28 3.43
N ASP A 103 -18.02 10.39 2.83
CA ASP A 103 -17.83 9.89 1.47
C ASP A 103 -18.52 10.76 0.41
N PHE A 104 -19.18 11.84 0.84
CA PHE A 104 -19.98 12.70 -0.01
C PHE A 104 -19.67 14.16 0.23
N ASP A 105 -19.72 14.94 -0.84
CA ASP A 105 -19.78 16.39 -0.77
C ASP A 105 -21.26 16.77 -0.65
N LEU A 106 -21.65 17.28 0.52
CA LEU A 106 -23.03 17.64 0.83
C LEU A 106 -23.46 18.95 0.15
N GLU A 107 -22.50 19.77 -0.29
CA GLU A 107 -22.76 21.04 -0.98
C GLU A 107 -23.03 20.76 -2.47
N THR A 108 -22.12 20.04 -3.12
CA THR A 108 -22.26 19.69 -4.55
C THR A 108 -23.15 18.47 -4.78
N LYS A 109 -23.55 17.76 -3.72
CA LYS A 109 -24.35 16.52 -3.77
C LYS A 109 -23.72 15.44 -4.65
N THR A 110 -22.41 15.24 -4.48
CA THR A 110 -21.65 14.22 -5.24
C THR A 110 -20.88 13.28 -4.31
N ILE A 111 -20.49 12.13 -4.84
CA ILE A 111 -19.54 11.24 -4.16
C ILE A 111 -18.17 11.93 -4.18
N ARG A 112 -17.48 11.98 -3.04
CA ARG A 112 -16.10 12.47 -3.00
C ARG A 112 -15.18 11.45 -3.69
N PRO A 113 -14.27 11.91 -4.56
CA PRO A 113 -13.25 11.03 -5.10
C PRO A 113 -12.23 10.66 -4.01
N ARG A 114 -11.45 9.62 -4.30
CA ARG A 114 -10.29 9.19 -3.52
C ARG A 114 -10.58 8.92 -2.04
N ARG A 115 -11.67 8.19 -1.78
CA ARG A 115 -12.00 7.66 -0.45
C ARG A 115 -11.57 6.21 -0.35
N ALA A 116 -11.08 5.82 0.83
CA ALA A 116 -10.67 4.45 1.10
C ALA A 116 -11.84 3.44 1.09
N SER A 117 -13.08 3.88 1.32
CA SER A 117 -14.29 3.05 1.21
C SER A 117 -14.71 2.77 -0.24
N LEU A 118 -14.02 3.39 -1.21
CA LEU A 118 -14.25 3.27 -2.65
C LEU A 118 -15.75 3.35 -3.03
N PRO A 119 -16.47 4.41 -2.61
CA PRO A 119 -17.89 4.58 -2.92
C PRO A 119 -18.05 4.87 -4.42
N VAL A 120 -18.90 4.09 -5.10
CA VAL A 120 -19.24 4.31 -6.51
C VAL A 120 -20.72 4.01 -6.77
N LEU A 121 -21.28 4.60 -7.82
CA LEU A 121 -22.65 4.30 -8.23
C LEU A 121 -22.71 2.92 -8.87
N ALA A 122 -23.69 2.12 -8.46
CA ALA A 122 -23.83 0.75 -8.92
C ALA A 122 -24.13 0.66 -10.42
N LYS A 123 -25.08 1.46 -10.94
CA LYS A 123 -25.46 1.40 -12.36
C LYS A 123 -24.28 1.64 -13.31
N PRO A 124 -23.46 2.71 -13.16
CA PRO A 124 -22.24 2.86 -13.94
C PRO A 124 -21.23 1.72 -13.76
N PHE A 125 -21.06 1.21 -12.54
CA PHE A 125 -20.18 0.07 -12.28
C PHE A 125 -20.58 -1.17 -13.09
N PHE A 126 -21.85 -1.60 -13.01
CA PHE A 126 -22.36 -2.77 -13.75
C PHE A 126 -22.33 -2.56 -15.27
N ALA A 127 -22.59 -1.32 -15.73
CA ALA A 127 -22.48 -0.98 -17.15
C ALA A 127 -21.03 -1.02 -17.67
N SER A 128 -20.04 -1.13 -16.78
CA SER A 128 -18.62 -1.23 -17.12
C SER A 128 -18.07 -2.67 -17.04
N LEU A 129 -18.94 -3.65 -16.75
CA LEU A 129 -18.54 -5.05 -16.68
C LEU A 129 -18.43 -5.65 -18.09
N THR A 130 -17.33 -6.36 -18.30
CA THR A 130 -17.09 -7.17 -19.49
C THR A 130 -17.16 -8.63 -19.08
N ARG A 131 -18.06 -9.39 -19.72
CA ARG A 131 -18.11 -10.84 -19.55
C ARG A 131 -16.98 -11.48 -20.38
N VAL A 132 -16.17 -12.31 -19.75
CA VAL A 132 -15.08 -13.07 -20.36
C VAL A 132 -15.35 -14.55 -20.18
N GLN A 133 -15.36 -15.31 -21.28
CA GLN A 133 -15.44 -16.77 -21.24
C GLN A 133 -14.03 -17.34 -21.15
N ASP A 134 -13.78 -18.21 -20.17
CA ASP A 134 -12.46 -18.82 -20.00
C ASP A 134 -12.22 -20.00 -20.95
N GLU A 135 -13.30 -20.67 -21.37
CA GLU A 135 -13.25 -21.77 -22.32
C GLU A 135 -14.20 -21.50 -23.49
N PRO A 136 -13.80 -21.78 -24.76
CA PRO A 136 -14.63 -21.53 -25.95
C PRO A 136 -16.01 -22.20 -25.92
N ASN A 137 -16.17 -23.25 -25.11
CA ASN A 137 -17.43 -23.98 -24.92
C ASN A 137 -17.83 -24.09 -23.44
N GLY A 138 -17.15 -23.34 -22.55
CA GLY A 138 -17.36 -23.43 -21.12
C GLY A 138 -18.62 -22.71 -20.67
N THR A 139 -19.24 -23.21 -19.60
CA THR A 139 -20.27 -22.46 -18.87
C THR A 139 -19.65 -21.39 -17.98
N SER A 140 -18.37 -21.52 -17.60
CA SER A 140 -17.70 -20.57 -16.71
C SER A 140 -17.49 -19.21 -17.39
N ALA A 141 -17.79 -18.14 -16.66
CA ALA A 141 -17.52 -16.78 -17.09
C ALA A 141 -16.97 -15.94 -15.93
N ARG A 142 -15.98 -15.11 -16.25
CA ARG A 142 -15.45 -14.06 -15.36
C ARG A 142 -16.04 -12.72 -15.76
N PHE A 143 -16.18 -11.84 -14.78
CA PHE A 143 -16.72 -10.50 -14.99
C PHE A 143 -15.64 -9.49 -14.64
N ILE A 144 -15.15 -8.78 -15.65
CA ILE A 144 -14.06 -7.83 -15.50
C ILE A 144 -14.63 -6.42 -15.57
N PHE A 145 -14.50 -5.69 -14.46
CA PHE A 145 -14.76 -4.27 -14.41
C PHE A 145 -13.61 -3.51 -15.08
N HIS A 146 -13.95 -2.52 -15.92
CA HIS A 146 -13.00 -1.54 -16.43
C HIS A 146 -13.47 -0.10 -16.18
N GLY A 147 -12.62 0.71 -15.56
CA GLY A 147 -12.84 2.13 -15.30
C GLY A 147 -12.05 2.62 -14.10
N ILE A 148 -11.96 3.94 -13.87
CA ILE A 148 -11.22 4.49 -12.73
C ILE A 148 -12.10 4.44 -11.46
N LEU A 149 -11.84 3.48 -10.59
CA LEU A 149 -12.63 3.23 -9.38
C LEU A 149 -12.47 4.37 -8.36
N ASN A 150 -13.57 5.08 -8.08
CA ASN A 150 -13.62 6.23 -7.16
C ASN A 150 -12.52 7.30 -7.40
N GLY A 151 -11.99 7.43 -8.62
CA GLY A 151 -10.98 8.44 -8.95
C GLY A 151 -9.54 8.10 -8.50
N TRP A 152 -9.27 6.84 -8.15
CA TRP A 152 -7.92 6.32 -7.91
C TRP A 152 -7.29 5.82 -9.21
N PRO A 153 -6.24 6.49 -9.74
CA PRO A 153 -5.67 6.16 -11.05
C PRO A 153 -5.13 4.74 -11.18
N SER A 154 -4.67 4.11 -10.10
CA SER A 154 -4.16 2.73 -10.15
C SER A 154 -5.29 1.68 -10.21
N LEU A 155 -6.51 2.06 -9.84
CA LEU A 155 -7.63 1.13 -9.71
C LEU A 155 -8.48 1.13 -10.99
N GLN A 156 -7.97 0.50 -12.06
CA GLN A 156 -8.56 0.58 -13.42
C GLN A 156 -9.23 -0.68 -13.96
N ALA A 157 -8.77 -1.86 -13.57
CA ALA A 157 -9.24 -3.13 -14.12
C ALA A 157 -9.24 -4.20 -13.02
N PHE A 158 -10.39 -4.83 -12.81
CA PHE A 158 -10.58 -5.80 -11.73
C PHE A 158 -11.49 -6.93 -12.17
N GLU A 159 -11.22 -8.13 -11.68
CA GLU A 159 -12.19 -9.22 -11.69
C GLU A 159 -13.16 -9.06 -10.52
N VAL A 160 -14.45 -9.21 -10.78
CA VAL A 160 -15.49 -9.23 -9.75
C VAL A 160 -15.48 -10.62 -9.11
N MET A 161 -15.08 -10.68 -7.84
CA MET A 161 -15.00 -11.93 -7.09
C MET A 161 -16.29 -12.22 -6.33
N ARG A 162 -16.90 -11.18 -5.75
CA ARG A 162 -18.06 -11.36 -4.88
C ARG A 162 -18.90 -10.10 -4.80
N ILE A 163 -20.21 -10.26 -4.70
CA ILE A 163 -21.16 -9.18 -4.42
C ILE A 163 -21.92 -9.57 -3.16
N GLU A 164 -21.98 -8.64 -2.20
CA GLU A 164 -22.50 -8.92 -0.86
C GLU A 164 -23.42 -7.81 -0.39
N ARG A 165 -24.49 -8.17 0.31
CA ARG A 165 -25.40 -7.21 0.96
C ARG A 165 -25.27 -7.28 2.47
N LYS A 166 -25.62 -6.20 3.17
CA LYS A 166 -25.76 -6.25 4.63
C LYS A 166 -27.00 -7.04 5.00
N ARG A 167 -26.83 -8.08 5.81
CA ARG A 167 -27.96 -8.77 6.46
C ARG A 167 -28.62 -7.78 7.43
N GLY A 168 -29.95 -7.68 7.36
CA GLY A 168 -30.72 -6.83 8.28
C GLY A 168 -30.43 -7.16 9.75
N ILE A 169 -30.64 -6.18 10.65
CA ILE A 169 -30.37 -6.26 12.10
C ILE A 169 -31.31 -7.27 12.77
N MET A 170 -31.08 -8.56 12.55
CA MET A 170 -31.62 -9.65 13.37
C MET A 170 -30.54 -10.31 14.25
N SER A 171 -29.31 -9.81 14.18
CA SER A 171 -28.21 -10.24 15.06
C SER A 171 -28.37 -9.59 16.44
N MET A 172 -28.63 -10.42 17.46
CA MET A 172 -28.63 -10.00 18.88
C MET A 172 -27.29 -9.40 19.34
N VAL A 173 -26.24 -9.47 18.51
CA VAL A 173 -24.87 -9.04 18.83
C VAL A 173 -24.51 -7.70 18.19
N GLY A 174 -25.45 -7.04 17.47
CA GLY A 174 -25.22 -5.70 16.91
C GLY A 174 -24.20 -5.62 15.76
N LEU A 175 -23.64 -6.76 15.33
CA LEU A 175 -22.75 -6.83 14.18
C LEU A 175 -23.56 -7.10 12.91
N SER A 176 -23.48 -6.17 11.94
CA SER A 176 -24.03 -6.38 10.60
C SER A 176 -23.12 -7.30 9.81
N GLU A 177 -23.60 -8.49 9.48
CA GLU A 177 -22.92 -9.46 8.64
C GLU A 177 -23.14 -9.13 7.15
N TRP A 178 -22.10 -9.27 6.33
CA TRP A 178 -22.20 -9.22 4.88
C TRP A 178 -22.49 -10.62 4.36
N VAL A 179 -23.54 -10.78 3.57
CA VAL A 179 -23.93 -12.07 2.98
C VAL A 179 -23.82 -12.01 1.46
N PRO A 180 -23.27 -13.06 0.82
CA PRO A 180 -23.15 -13.11 -0.63
C PRO A 180 -24.52 -13.08 -1.30
N VAL A 181 -24.63 -12.36 -2.41
CA VAL A 181 -25.74 -12.42 -3.37
C VAL A 181 -25.28 -12.94 -4.73
N TRP A 182 -23.97 -12.91 -4.98
CA TRP A 182 -23.30 -13.48 -6.14
C TRP A 182 -21.83 -13.74 -5.79
N ASP A 183 -21.28 -14.87 -6.23
CA ASP A 183 -19.90 -15.30 -6.00
C ASP A 183 -19.30 -15.86 -7.31
N ALA A 184 -18.08 -15.45 -7.65
CA ALA A 184 -17.40 -15.89 -8.86
C ALA A 184 -17.18 -17.41 -8.88
N ASN A 185 -16.96 -18.02 -7.71
CA ASN A 185 -16.69 -19.45 -7.58
C ASN A 185 -17.98 -20.30 -7.65
N GLU A 186 -19.14 -19.71 -7.41
CA GLU A 186 -20.44 -20.41 -7.42
C GLU A 186 -21.30 -20.02 -8.63
N GLU A 187 -21.69 -18.75 -8.74
CA GLU A 187 -22.48 -18.24 -9.87
C GLU A 187 -21.63 -18.07 -11.14
N GLY A 188 -20.41 -17.54 -11.01
CA GLY A 188 -19.52 -17.29 -12.16
C GLY A 188 -19.13 -18.57 -12.90
N THR A 189 -18.81 -19.65 -12.18
CA THR A 189 -18.50 -20.98 -12.75
C THR A 189 -19.69 -21.61 -13.50
N ARG A 190 -20.92 -21.23 -13.14
CA ARG A 190 -22.17 -21.61 -13.83
C ARG A 190 -22.53 -20.64 -14.97
N GLY A 191 -21.77 -19.56 -15.16
CA GLY A 191 -22.01 -18.55 -16.19
C GLY A 191 -23.20 -17.64 -15.91
N ILE A 192 -23.57 -17.51 -14.63
CA ILE A 192 -24.67 -16.66 -14.18
C ILE A 192 -24.13 -15.23 -14.03
N ASP A 193 -24.69 -14.31 -14.80
CA ASP A 193 -24.31 -12.89 -14.76
C ASP A 193 -24.64 -12.26 -13.39
N PRO A 194 -23.74 -11.41 -12.84
CA PRO A 194 -24.04 -10.66 -11.63
C PRO A 194 -25.19 -9.69 -11.89
N THR A 195 -26.19 -9.69 -11.01
CA THR A 195 -27.33 -8.79 -11.09
C THR A 195 -27.21 -7.67 -10.06
N LEU A 196 -27.76 -6.50 -10.40
CA LEU A 196 -27.81 -5.35 -9.51
C LEU A 196 -28.75 -5.64 -8.33
N PRO A 197 -28.28 -5.67 -7.07
CA PRO A 197 -29.14 -5.86 -5.91
C PRO A 197 -30.07 -4.67 -5.69
N ASP A 198 -31.26 -4.92 -5.15
CA ASP A 198 -32.26 -3.88 -4.86
C ASP A 198 -31.88 -2.99 -3.66
N GLU A 199 -30.94 -3.43 -2.82
CA GLU A 199 -30.48 -2.68 -1.66
C GLU A 199 -29.77 -1.38 -2.04
N LEU A 200 -29.98 -0.33 -1.24
CA LEU A 200 -29.32 0.97 -1.43
C LEU A 200 -27.79 0.86 -1.38
N VAL A 201 -27.26 0.00 -0.50
CA VAL A 201 -25.82 -0.16 -0.27
C VAL A 201 -25.48 -1.64 -0.25
N PHE A 202 -24.51 -2.01 -1.08
CA PHE A 202 -23.91 -3.33 -1.11
C PHE A 202 -22.40 -3.22 -1.34
N ARG A 203 -21.68 -4.31 -1.15
CA ARG A 203 -20.23 -4.39 -1.27
C ARG A 203 -19.86 -5.28 -2.45
N VAL A 204 -18.81 -4.89 -3.16
CA VAL A 204 -18.17 -5.75 -4.15
C VAL A 204 -16.73 -6.01 -3.73
N THR A 205 -16.32 -7.28 -3.82
CA THR A 205 -14.92 -7.69 -3.69
C THR A 205 -14.34 -7.85 -5.07
N LEU A 206 -13.21 -7.18 -5.29
CA LEU A 206 -12.55 -7.02 -6.57
C LEU A 206 -11.13 -7.58 -6.47
N ARG A 207 -10.68 -8.32 -7.49
CA ARG A 207 -9.29 -8.81 -7.59
C ARG A 207 -8.56 -8.06 -8.69
N ALA A 208 -7.44 -7.45 -8.34
CA ALA A 208 -6.52 -6.84 -9.29
C ALA A 208 -5.79 -7.91 -10.12
N PRO A 209 -5.08 -7.55 -11.20
CA PRO A 209 -4.21 -8.50 -11.91
C PRO A 209 -3.17 -9.14 -10.99
N SER A 210 -2.74 -10.37 -11.28
CA SER A 210 -1.85 -11.15 -10.40
C SER A 210 -0.53 -10.43 -10.07
N HIS A 211 0.07 -9.71 -11.02
CA HIS A 211 1.32 -8.96 -10.77
C HIS A 211 1.20 -7.95 -9.63
N SER A 212 -0.02 -7.47 -9.33
CA SER A 212 -0.26 -6.51 -8.26
C SER A 212 0.10 -7.03 -6.88
N THR A 213 0.26 -8.34 -6.65
CA THR A 213 0.77 -8.86 -5.36
C THR A 213 2.28 -8.72 -5.23
N THR A 214 2.98 -8.49 -6.34
CA THR A 214 4.44 -8.47 -6.43
C THR A 214 5.01 -7.08 -6.70
N GLY A 215 4.21 -6.11 -7.15
CA GLY A 215 4.63 -4.75 -7.43
C GLY A 215 3.53 -3.89 -8.06
N TRP A 216 3.83 -2.60 -8.29
CA TRP A 216 2.88 -1.67 -8.91
C TRP A 216 2.71 -1.85 -10.42
N SER A 217 3.73 -2.39 -11.10
CA SER A 217 3.68 -2.72 -12.54
C SER A 217 4.21 -4.13 -12.78
N GLN A 218 3.74 -4.72 -13.87
CA GLN A 218 4.18 -6.04 -14.32
C GLN A 218 5.63 -6.02 -14.82
N GLU A 219 6.04 -4.92 -15.45
CA GLU A 219 7.37 -4.71 -16.03
C GLU A 219 8.42 -4.38 -14.97
N SER A 220 7.99 -3.78 -13.85
CA SER A 220 8.85 -3.41 -12.74
C SER A 220 8.29 -3.88 -11.40
N PRO A 221 8.40 -5.19 -11.08
CA PRO A 221 7.94 -5.74 -9.81
C PRO A 221 8.75 -5.18 -8.62
N GLY A 222 8.11 -5.16 -7.46
CA GLY A 222 8.66 -4.69 -6.18
C GLY A 222 7.93 -3.45 -5.67
N PHE A 223 7.45 -3.50 -4.42
CA PHE A 223 6.91 -2.33 -3.72
C PHE A 223 8.01 -1.49 -3.09
N VAL A 224 8.99 -1.09 -3.89
CA VAL A 224 10.07 -0.20 -3.47
C VAL A 224 10.23 0.94 -4.46
N PHE A 225 10.38 2.16 -3.98
CA PHE A 225 10.70 3.30 -4.85
C PHE A 225 11.84 4.14 -4.29
N TRP A 226 12.50 4.85 -5.20
CA TRP A 226 13.54 5.82 -4.91
C TRP A 226 13.15 7.17 -5.50
N TYR A 227 12.98 8.16 -4.63
CA TYR A 227 12.71 9.53 -5.01
C TYR A 227 13.98 10.36 -4.85
N GLN A 228 14.35 11.07 -5.91
CA GLN A 228 15.47 11.97 -5.93
C GLN A 228 14.94 13.39 -6.21
N PRO A 229 14.87 14.26 -5.20
CA PRO A 229 14.62 15.66 -5.46
C PRO A 229 15.79 16.24 -6.26
N ILE A 230 15.59 17.42 -6.85
CA ILE A 230 16.65 18.15 -7.54
C ILE A 230 17.66 18.62 -6.49
N LEU A 231 18.62 17.77 -6.12
CA LEU A 231 19.65 18.07 -5.15
C LEU A 231 20.94 18.47 -5.86
N HIS A 232 21.29 19.75 -5.76
CA HIS A 232 22.63 20.29 -6.05
C HIS A 232 23.20 20.05 -7.45
N THR A 233 22.36 19.95 -8.48
CA THR A 233 22.87 20.10 -9.84
C THR A 233 22.80 21.56 -10.25
N ASN A 234 23.89 22.07 -10.82
CA ASN A 234 23.92 23.37 -11.48
C ASN A 234 23.02 23.40 -12.75
N ASN A 235 22.20 22.35 -12.96
CA ASN A 235 21.31 22.23 -14.09
C ASN A 235 19.88 22.57 -13.66
N PRO A 236 19.42 23.82 -13.87
CA PRO A 236 18.07 24.24 -13.53
C PRO A 236 16.98 23.51 -14.34
N GLN A 237 17.35 22.71 -15.35
CA GLN A 237 16.41 21.92 -16.14
C GLN A 237 16.20 20.51 -15.59
N GLN A 238 17.01 20.05 -14.63
CA GLN A 238 16.82 18.74 -14.03
C GLN A 238 15.50 18.74 -13.25
N GLN A 239 14.66 17.75 -13.52
CA GLN A 239 13.39 17.54 -12.82
C GLN A 239 13.59 16.51 -11.70
N PRO A 240 12.76 16.51 -10.64
CA PRO A 240 12.76 15.45 -9.66
C PRO A 240 12.44 14.11 -10.35
N THR A 241 13.07 13.03 -9.90
CA THR A 241 12.87 11.71 -10.48
C THR A 241 12.33 10.74 -9.43
N LEU A 242 11.49 9.82 -9.89
CA LEU A 242 11.02 8.68 -9.10
C LEU A 242 11.16 7.42 -9.93
N THR A 243 11.94 6.48 -9.43
CA THR A 243 12.07 5.13 -10.00
C THR A 243 11.53 4.11 -9.01
N TYR A 244 10.94 3.01 -9.48
CA TYR A 244 10.33 2.01 -8.60
C TYR A 244 10.53 0.59 -9.11
N GLY A 245 10.33 -0.40 -8.24
CA GLY A 245 10.47 -1.82 -8.54
C GLY A 245 11.87 -2.17 -9.09
N THR A 246 11.99 -3.19 -9.92
CA THR A 246 13.26 -3.57 -10.55
C THR A 246 13.84 -2.50 -11.50
N GLN A 247 13.01 -1.60 -12.02
CA GLN A 247 13.46 -0.50 -12.90
C GLN A 247 14.50 0.38 -12.21
N MET A 248 14.41 0.57 -10.89
CA MET A 248 15.39 1.38 -10.15
C MET A 248 16.81 0.82 -10.26
N VAL A 249 16.97 -0.50 -10.36
CA VAL A 249 18.28 -1.15 -10.51
C VAL A 249 18.81 -0.95 -11.94
N GLN A 250 17.91 -0.91 -12.92
CA GLN A 250 18.24 -0.75 -14.33
C GLN A 250 18.62 0.69 -14.67
N ASP A 251 17.92 1.67 -14.08
CA ASP A 251 18.12 3.10 -14.36
C ASP A 251 19.31 3.72 -13.61
N MET A 252 19.85 3.03 -12.61
CA MET A 252 21.04 3.49 -11.90
C MET A 252 22.30 3.33 -12.76
N VAL A 253 22.73 4.44 -13.39
CA VAL A 253 23.93 4.53 -14.23
C VAL A 253 25.17 4.83 -13.41
N ASP A 254 26.28 4.16 -13.72
CA ASP A 254 27.57 4.38 -13.07
C ASP A 254 28.21 5.75 -13.41
N PRO A 255 29.02 6.32 -12.49
CA PRO A 255 29.38 5.75 -11.18
C PRO A 255 28.30 5.96 -10.12
N ASN A 256 27.92 4.87 -9.44
CA ASN A 256 27.00 4.91 -8.31
C ASN A 256 27.74 5.28 -7.00
N PRO A 257 27.16 6.14 -6.14
CA PRO A 257 27.78 6.45 -4.86
C PRO A 257 27.85 5.22 -3.97
N ILE A 258 28.90 5.17 -3.14
CA ILE A 258 29.17 4.08 -2.20
C ILE A 258 28.69 4.49 -0.82
N CYS A 259 27.87 3.66 -0.18
CA CYS A 259 27.43 3.87 1.18
C CYS A 259 28.61 3.66 2.14
N THR A 260 28.92 4.66 2.95
CA THR A 260 30.08 4.68 3.86
C THR A 260 29.67 4.42 5.31
N LYS A 261 28.45 4.82 5.67
CA LYS A 261 27.86 4.57 6.99
C LYS A 261 26.38 4.34 6.90
N VAL A 262 25.87 3.56 7.84
CA VAL A 262 24.46 3.25 8.02
C VAL A 262 24.06 3.57 9.45
N HIS A 263 22.92 4.24 9.61
CA HIS A 263 22.40 4.66 10.92
C HIS A 263 20.96 4.25 11.10
N MET A 264 20.60 3.88 12.32
CA MET A 264 19.21 3.69 12.74
C MET A 264 18.77 4.90 13.56
N LEU A 265 17.73 5.56 13.08
CA LEU A 265 17.04 6.59 13.82
C LEU A 265 15.59 6.19 14.04
N GLY A 266 14.96 6.80 15.02
CA GLY A 266 13.51 6.79 15.10
C GLY A 266 12.98 8.00 15.83
N HIS A 267 11.70 8.23 15.66
CA HIS A 267 10.99 9.32 16.28
C HIS A 267 9.54 8.89 16.51
N ARG A 268 8.79 9.74 17.20
CA ARG A 268 7.35 9.63 17.30
C ARG A 268 6.68 10.69 16.44
N TYR A 269 5.45 10.43 16.04
CA TYR A 269 4.59 11.45 15.43
C TYR A 269 3.94 12.30 16.51
N GLU A 270 3.82 13.61 16.30
CA GLU A 270 2.92 14.42 17.13
C GLU A 270 1.48 13.95 16.88
N ARG A 271 0.74 13.71 17.96
CA ARG A 271 -0.72 13.63 17.91
C ARG A 271 -1.27 14.82 18.69
N SER A 272 -2.01 15.68 18.01
CA SER A 272 -2.74 16.79 18.65
C SER A 272 -3.82 16.23 19.58
N GLY A 273 -3.56 16.11 20.89
CA GLY A 273 -4.56 15.71 21.89
C GLY A 273 -4.09 14.73 22.97
N ASN A 274 -5.06 14.03 23.59
CA ASN A 274 -4.85 13.06 24.66
C ASN A 274 -4.08 11.83 24.18
N GLU A 275 -2.77 11.90 24.31
CA GLU A 275 -1.90 10.77 24.03
C GLU A 275 -2.11 9.64 25.06
N ASN A 276 -2.58 8.48 24.59
CA ASN A 276 -2.68 7.29 25.44
C ASN A 276 -1.30 6.63 25.61
N ALA A 277 -1.18 5.74 26.60
CA ALA A 277 0.07 5.04 26.89
C ALA A 277 0.58 4.20 25.70
N PHE A 278 -0.32 3.76 24.82
CA PHE A 278 0.01 2.99 23.63
C PHE A 278 0.69 3.85 22.56
N ASN A 279 0.12 5.02 22.24
CA ASN A 279 0.67 5.97 21.27
C ASN A 279 2.07 6.44 21.70
N ARG A 280 2.30 6.55 23.02
CA ARG A 280 3.62 6.88 23.55
C ARG A 280 4.69 5.85 23.20
N GLN A 281 4.27 4.63 22.92
CA GLN A 281 5.14 3.50 22.60
C GLN A 281 5.35 3.34 21.09
N THR A 282 4.53 3.95 20.24
CA THR A 282 4.66 3.84 18.77
C THR A 282 5.79 4.73 18.25
N TYR A 283 6.89 4.10 17.81
CA TYR A 283 7.99 4.78 17.10
C TYR A 283 7.92 4.45 15.62
N HIS A 284 8.23 5.45 14.82
CA HIS A 284 8.62 5.28 13.44
C HIS A 284 10.13 5.22 13.37
N SER A 285 10.68 4.24 12.65
CA SER A 285 12.12 4.07 12.48
C SER A 285 12.50 4.17 11.02
N LEU A 286 13.68 4.71 10.80
CA LEU A 286 14.26 4.94 9.48
C LEU A 286 15.74 4.58 9.49
N VAL A 287 16.24 4.16 8.33
CA VAL A 287 17.68 4.04 8.07
C VAL A 287 18.15 5.32 7.39
N LEU A 288 19.27 5.88 7.85
CA LEU A 288 19.98 6.94 7.14
C LEU A 288 21.27 6.37 6.54
N LEU A 289 21.47 6.58 5.24
CA LEU A 289 22.65 6.18 4.48
C LEU A 289 23.51 7.41 4.18
N GLU A 290 24.78 7.39 4.60
CA GLU A 290 25.79 8.39 4.21
C GLU A 290 26.58 7.90 3.01
N TRP A 291 26.71 8.74 1.98
CA TRP A 291 27.39 8.41 0.72
C TRP A 291 28.79 9.03 0.64
N ASP A 292 29.72 8.34 -0.01
CA ASP A 292 31.09 8.79 -0.26
C ASP A 292 31.19 10.15 -0.97
N HIS A 293 30.22 10.48 -1.82
CA HIS A 293 30.18 11.76 -2.54
C HIS A 293 29.83 12.98 -1.67
N GLN A 294 29.30 12.76 -0.46
CA GLN A 294 28.89 13.81 0.49
C GLN A 294 28.00 14.93 -0.09
N LYS A 295 27.13 14.61 -1.06
CA LYS A 295 26.17 15.56 -1.65
C LYS A 295 24.79 15.53 -1.01
N TYR A 296 24.40 14.38 -0.51
CA TYR A 296 23.13 14.10 0.14
C TYR A 296 23.28 12.83 0.97
N CYS A 297 22.24 12.51 1.74
CA CYS A 297 22.01 11.26 2.44
C CYS A 297 20.72 10.66 1.90
N THR A 298 20.53 9.36 2.09
CA THR A 298 19.25 8.72 1.76
C THR A 298 18.58 8.22 3.03
N VAL A 299 17.31 8.59 3.19
CA VAL A 299 16.42 8.01 4.18
C VAL A 299 15.71 6.80 3.57
N VAL A 300 15.80 5.64 4.20
CA VAL A 300 15.12 4.40 3.80
C VAL A 300 14.13 3.99 4.89
N GLU A 301 12.87 3.83 4.51
CA GLU A 301 11.76 3.55 5.42
C GLU A 301 10.87 2.44 4.86
N LYS A 302 10.34 1.59 5.74
CA LYS A 302 9.22 0.70 5.42
C LYS A 302 7.94 1.33 5.95
N GLY A 303 6.87 1.29 5.16
CA GLY A 303 5.55 1.79 5.55
C GLY A 303 4.44 0.98 4.91
N PHE A 304 3.19 1.36 5.15
CA PHE A 304 2.04 0.79 4.45
C PHE A 304 2.13 1.03 2.95
N LEU A 305 1.74 0.03 2.17
CA LEU A 305 1.67 0.13 0.71
C LEU A 305 0.77 1.28 0.30
N ASN A 306 1.23 2.11 -0.64
CA ASN A 306 0.64 3.36 -1.12
C ASN A 306 0.48 4.44 -0.04
N GLY A 307 1.18 4.35 1.09
CA GLY A 307 1.00 5.29 2.19
C GLY A 307 1.43 6.73 1.84
N LEU A 308 2.44 6.93 0.97
CA LEU A 308 2.74 8.27 0.45
C LEU A 308 1.88 8.65 -0.75
N ALA A 309 1.77 7.79 -1.76
CA ALA A 309 1.02 8.10 -2.98
C ALA A 309 -0.48 8.32 -2.70
N GLY A 310 -1.08 7.50 -1.85
CA GLY A 310 -2.46 7.66 -1.36
C GLY A 310 -2.66 8.90 -0.47
N TRP A 311 -1.57 9.48 0.03
CA TRP A 311 -1.56 10.68 0.84
C TRP A 311 -0.89 11.86 0.12
N ASN A 312 -1.06 11.96 -1.20
CA ASN A 312 -0.59 13.08 -2.02
C ASN A 312 0.93 13.38 -1.87
N GLY A 313 1.74 12.34 -1.69
CA GLY A 313 3.20 12.43 -1.60
C GLY A 313 3.72 13.15 -0.35
N LYS A 314 2.91 13.25 0.70
CA LYS A 314 3.28 13.93 1.96
C LYS A 314 4.35 13.16 2.73
N CYS A 315 5.60 13.45 2.44
CA CYS A 315 6.76 12.90 3.12
C CYS A 315 7.27 13.87 4.19
N LEU A 316 7.54 13.37 5.41
CA LEU A 316 8.05 14.21 6.51
C LEU A 316 9.44 14.82 6.23
N HIS A 317 10.18 14.23 5.29
CA HIS A 317 11.55 14.60 4.96
C HIS A 317 11.67 15.73 3.94
N TYR A 318 10.54 16.31 3.51
CA TYR A 318 10.52 17.46 2.60
C TYR A 318 9.74 18.65 3.17
N ASP A 319 10.17 19.84 2.77
CA ASP A 319 9.61 21.11 3.24
C ASP A 319 8.16 21.31 2.74
N ASP A 320 7.84 20.79 1.54
CA ASP A 320 6.56 20.95 0.85
C ASP A 320 5.45 19.97 1.29
N MET A 321 5.66 19.19 2.36
CA MET A 321 4.68 18.22 2.90
C MET A 321 3.28 18.81 3.16
N ASP A 322 3.19 20.08 3.51
CA ASP A 322 1.93 20.74 3.83
C ASP A 322 1.22 21.32 2.59
N GLU A 323 1.88 21.31 1.43
CA GLU A 323 1.28 21.77 0.18
C GLU A 323 0.11 20.87 -0.25
N PRO A 324 -0.88 21.41 -1.00
CA PRO A 324 -1.99 20.63 -1.53
C PRO A 324 -1.51 19.48 -2.44
N GLU A 325 -0.42 19.71 -3.17
CA GLU A 325 0.22 18.76 -4.07
C GLU A 325 1.74 18.90 -4.01
N THR A 326 2.41 17.89 -3.45
CA THR A 326 3.86 17.85 -3.27
C THR A 326 4.59 17.61 -4.59
N GLN A 327 5.88 17.95 -4.66
CA GLN A 327 6.75 17.63 -5.79
C GLN A 327 6.88 16.11 -5.98
N MET A 328 7.01 15.37 -4.89
CA MET A 328 7.03 13.91 -4.93
C MET A 328 5.76 13.36 -5.57
N TYR A 329 4.58 13.90 -5.24
CA TYR A 329 3.33 13.39 -5.78
C TYR A 329 3.24 13.50 -7.30
N LYS A 330 3.76 14.60 -7.85
CA LYS A 330 3.80 14.84 -9.30
C LYS A 330 4.67 13.83 -10.04
N CYS A 331 5.59 13.17 -9.33
CA CYS A 331 6.45 12.13 -9.87
C CYS A 331 5.87 10.73 -9.76
N PHE A 332 4.79 10.51 -8.98
CA PHE A 332 4.18 9.18 -8.93
C PHE A 332 3.49 8.87 -10.26
N PRO A 333 3.79 7.72 -10.88
CA PRO A 333 3.05 7.25 -12.02
C PRO A 333 1.65 6.77 -11.57
N PRO A 334 0.65 6.76 -12.47
CA PRO A 334 -0.74 6.43 -12.12
C PRO A 334 -0.93 5.13 -11.35
N GLU A 335 -0.18 4.08 -11.69
CA GLU A 335 -0.23 2.74 -11.07
C GLU A 335 0.18 2.72 -9.59
N MET A 336 0.93 3.72 -9.11
CA MET A 336 1.28 3.85 -7.68
C MET A 336 0.22 4.63 -6.89
N VAL A 337 -0.70 5.34 -7.55
CA VAL A 337 -1.67 6.23 -6.89
C VAL A 337 -2.95 5.47 -6.52
N ALA A 338 -2.92 4.82 -5.36
CA ALA A 338 -4.02 4.06 -4.77
C ALA A 338 -4.28 4.44 -3.30
N PRO A 339 -5.40 3.98 -2.69
CA PRO A 339 -5.54 3.99 -1.24
C PRO A 339 -4.45 3.13 -0.59
N TRP A 340 -4.11 3.42 0.67
CA TRP A 340 -3.15 2.60 1.39
C TRP A 340 -3.73 1.23 1.78
N LEU A 341 -2.87 0.21 1.80
CA LEU A 341 -3.15 -1.12 2.34
C LEU A 341 -2.30 -1.34 3.59
N THR A 342 -2.92 -1.74 4.68
CA THR A 342 -2.27 -1.78 6.01
C THR A 342 -1.61 -3.11 6.35
N ASP A 343 -1.88 -4.13 5.56
CA ASP A 343 -1.36 -5.50 5.66
C ASP A 343 -0.22 -5.79 4.69
N ILE A 344 0.06 -4.85 3.78
CA ILE A 344 1.14 -4.90 2.81
C ILE A 344 2.02 -3.68 2.96
N ALA A 345 3.31 -3.88 2.74
CA ALA A 345 4.33 -2.88 2.90
C ALA A 345 4.82 -2.31 1.58
N GLU A 346 5.36 -1.10 1.65
CA GLU A 346 6.27 -0.54 0.66
C GLU A 346 7.57 -0.09 1.35
N ILE A 347 8.66 -0.08 0.60
CA ILE A 347 9.94 0.54 0.99
C ILE A 347 10.10 1.84 0.22
N ARG A 348 10.52 2.88 0.92
CA ARG A 348 10.62 4.25 0.43
C ARG A 348 12.05 4.71 0.61
N CYS A 349 12.71 5.09 -0.48
CA CYS A 349 14.02 5.71 -0.44
C CYS A 349 13.88 7.17 -0.84
N SER A 350 14.39 8.07 -0.01
CA SER A 350 14.27 9.52 -0.17
C SER A 350 15.64 10.16 -0.01
N ASP A 351 16.18 10.71 -1.11
CA ASP A 351 17.40 11.51 -1.02
C ASP A 351 17.06 12.85 -0.35
N VAL A 352 17.76 13.21 0.73
CA VAL A 352 17.49 14.41 1.54
C VAL A 352 18.67 15.38 1.50
N GLU A 353 18.38 16.68 1.65
CA GLU A 353 19.39 17.76 1.66
C GLU A 353 20.17 17.80 2.99
N ALA A 354 20.86 16.71 3.29
CA ALA A 354 21.80 16.56 4.39
C ALA A 354 22.94 15.67 3.91
N THR A 355 24.19 15.95 4.27
CA THR A 355 25.37 15.21 3.79
C THR A 355 25.94 14.25 4.83
N SER A 356 25.44 14.32 6.06
CA SER A 356 25.88 13.54 7.22
C SER A 356 24.73 13.29 8.22
N LEU A 357 24.95 12.38 9.16
CA LEU A 357 24.05 12.16 10.30
C LEU A 357 23.81 13.44 11.11
N GLU A 358 24.85 14.25 11.31
CA GLU A 358 24.80 15.47 12.11
C GLU A 358 23.89 16.52 11.46
N GLU A 359 24.03 16.74 10.16
CA GLU A 359 23.16 17.63 9.38
C GLU A 359 21.71 17.12 9.37
N PHE A 360 21.52 15.82 9.18
CA PHE A 360 20.17 15.23 9.20
C PHE A 360 19.50 15.36 10.57
N LYS A 361 20.23 15.14 11.67
CA LYS A 361 19.72 15.40 13.02
C LYS A 361 19.33 16.86 13.23
N ALA A 362 20.12 17.80 12.72
CA ALA A 362 19.79 19.22 12.77
C ALA A 362 18.49 19.53 12.01
N TYR A 363 18.28 18.91 10.84
CA TYR A 363 17.01 18.97 10.10
C TYR A 363 15.83 18.45 10.92
N LEU A 364 15.96 17.28 11.57
CA LEU A 364 14.89 16.72 12.39
C LEU A 364 14.54 17.65 13.58
N VAL A 365 15.55 18.22 14.25
CA VAL A 365 15.37 19.16 15.37
C VAL A 365 14.67 20.45 14.93
N LYS A 366 14.99 20.99 13.74
CA LYS A 366 14.28 22.15 13.16
C LYS A 366 12.76 21.90 13.13
N TYR A 367 12.35 20.71 12.69
CA TYR A 367 10.94 20.36 12.54
C TYR A 367 10.27 19.80 13.79
N GLU A 368 11.03 19.40 14.82
CA GLU A 368 10.51 19.16 16.17
C GLU A 368 10.00 20.46 16.81
N GLN A 369 10.65 21.59 16.54
CA GLN A 369 10.32 22.88 17.16
C GLN A 369 9.26 23.69 16.39
N CYS A 370 9.33 23.74 15.06
CA CYS A 370 8.49 24.66 14.27
C CYS A 370 7.06 24.16 14.08
N ASN A 371 6.89 22.87 13.73
CA ASN A 371 5.59 22.26 13.41
C ASN A 371 5.41 20.90 14.09
N LYS A 372 6.34 20.53 14.99
CA LYS A 372 6.35 19.28 15.75
C LYS A 372 6.14 18.02 14.90
N ARG A 373 6.72 17.99 13.70
CA ARG A 373 6.65 16.83 12.78
C ARG A 373 7.32 15.60 13.40
N PHE A 374 8.40 15.84 14.13
CA PHE A 374 9.18 14.82 14.84
C PHE A 374 9.12 15.09 16.34
N PHE A 375 9.11 14.03 17.14
CA PHE A 375 9.15 14.10 18.60
C PHE A 375 10.00 12.97 19.17
N ASP A 376 10.77 13.22 20.22
CA ASP A 376 11.58 12.19 20.91
C ASP A 376 12.48 11.44 19.91
N ILE A 377 13.32 12.22 19.20
CA ILE A 377 14.25 11.70 18.20
C ILE A 377 15.32 10.86 18.90
N GLN A 378 15.45 9.60 18.49
CA GLN A 378 16.43 8.65 19.01
C GLN A 378 17.35 8.18 17.89
N HIS A 379 18.64 8.10 18.21
CA HIS A 379 19.67 7.52 17.36
C HIS A 379 20.24 6.32 18.10
N THR A 380 19.88 5.12 17.65
CA THR A 380 20.12 3.88 18.41
C THR A 380 21.23 3.02 17.82
N PHE A 381 21.65 3.29 16.58
CA PHE A 381 22.69 2.52 15.91
C PHE A 381 23.42 3.37 14.87
N SER A 382 24.73 3.18 14.75
CA SER A 382 25.60 3.73 13.72
C SER A 382 26.74 2.77 13.51
N SER A 383 27.05 2.44 12.26
CA SER A 383 28.24 1.67 11.89
C SER A 383 28.74 2.03 10.50
N HIS A 384 29.99 1.65 10.22
CA HIS A 384 30.50 1.66 8.86
C HIS A 384 29.79 0.58 8.04
N SER A 385 29.51 0.89 6.77
CA SER A 385 29.02 -0.12 5.85
C SER A 385 30.17 -1.06 5.48
N ALA A 386 30.04 -2.34 5.82
CA ALA A 386 31.07 -3.36 5.57
C ALA A 386 30.61 -4.52 4.68
N ALA A 387 29.34 -4.48 4.20
CA ALA A 387 28.91 -5.39 3.16
C ALA A 387 29.77 -5.24 1.88
N ARG A 388 29.95 -6.34 1.14
CA ARG A 388 30.90 -6.39 0.00
C ARG A 388 30.53 -5.45 -1.16
N GLN A 389 29.24 -5.16 -1.30
CA GLN A 389 28.63 -4.40 -2.38
C GLN A 389 27.65 -3.43 -1.74
N VAL A 390 28.02 -2.15 -1.68
CA VAL A 390 27.26 -1.10 -0.98
C VAL A 390 27.10 0.14 -1.85
N SER A 391 27.13 -0.03 -3.18
CA SER A 391 26.72 1.04 -4.07
C SER A 391 25.20 1.28 -3.94
N LYS A 392 24.75 2.46 -4.36
CA LYS A 392 23.32 2.78 -4.43
C LYS A 392 22.51 1.72 -5.18
N LYS A 393 23.07 1.21 -6.28
CA LYS A 393 22.47 0.16 -7.11
C LYS A 393 22.37 -1.17 -6.38
N ASP A 394 23.43 -1.58 -5.69
CA ASP A 394 23.42 -2.83 -4.91
C ASP A 394 22.35 -2.75 -3.80
N ILE A 395 22.30 -1.62 -3.09
CA ILE A 395 21.30 -1.39 -2.05
C ILE A 395 19.89 -1.44 -2.65
N ALA A 396 19.66 -0.81 -3.80
CA ALA A 396 18.37 -0.87 -4.47
C ALA A 396 17.96 -2.31 -4.83
N GLU A 397 18.88 -3.13 -5.32
CA GLU A 397 18.66 -4.56 -5.58
C GLU A 397 18.30 -5.34 -4.31
N TYR A 398 19.03 -5.11 -3.21
CA TYR A 398 18.73 -5.73 -1.93
C TYR A 398 17.34 -5.37 -1.40
N LEU A 399 16.91 -4.11 -1.55
CA LEU A 399 15.58 -3.68 -1.12
C LEU A 399 14.47 -4.31 -1.98
N VAL A 400 14.70 -4.48 -3.29
CA VAL A 400 13.80 -5.22 -4.18
C VAL A 400 13.69 -6.68 -3.73
N ASN A 401 14.81 -7.33 -3.39
CA ASN A 401 14.79 -8.71 -2.90
C ASN A 401 14.02 -8.82 -1.58
N TYR A 402 14.28 -7.92 -0.62
CA TYR A 402 13.62 -7.92 0.68
C TYR A 402 12.10 -7.83 0.57
N ILE A 403 11.59 -6.85 -0.19
CA ILE A 403 10.14 -6.63 -0.29
C ILE A 403 9.43 -7.72 -1.10
N ARG A 404 10.15 -8.39 -2.02
CA ARG A 404 9.61 -9.53 -2.77
C ARG A 404 9.61 -10.82 -1.95
N GLY A 405 10.57 -10.97 -1.03
CA GLY A 405 10.63 -12.10 -0.11
C GLY A 405 9.51 -12.06 0.93
N ASP A 406 9.21 -10.87 1.47
CA ASP A 406 8.08 -10.67 2.38
C ASP A 406 7.47 -9.27 2.25
N PRO A 407 6.39 -9.11 1.46
CA PRO A 407 5.71 -7.83 1.30
C PRO A 407 4.78 -7.51 2.47
N SER A 408 4.64 -8.39 3.48
CA SER A 408 3.66 -8.16 4.54
C SER A 408 4.04 -6.99 5.45
N TYR A 409 3.01 -6.32 5.97
CA TYR A 409 3.11 -5.36 7.06
C TYR A 409 2.30 -5.87 8.25
N VAL A 410 2.98 -6.16 9.35
CA VAL A 410 2.36 -6.60 10.60
C VAL A 410 2.93 -5.74 11.71
N VAL A 411 2.07 -4.96 12.37
CA VAL A 411 2.48 -3.93 13.34
C VAL A 411 3.35 -4.51 14.46
N LEU A 412 3.19 -5.78 14.81
CA LEU A 412 3.94 -6.41 15.91
C LEU A 412 5.34 -6.89 15.54
N ASN A 413 5.56 -7.38 14.32
CA ASN A 413 6.83 -8.05 13.98
C ASN A 413 7.36 -7.76 12.57
N HIS A 414 6.54 -7.26 11.64
CA HIS A 414 6.94 -6.91 10.28
C HIS A 414 6.61 -5.44 10.00
N ASN A 415 7.25 -4.52 10.72
CA ASN A 415 6.97 -3.08 10.68
C ASN A 415 8.24 -2.27 10.32
N CYS A 416 8.15 -0.95 10.38
CA CYS A 416 9.29 -0.07 10.09
C CYS A 416 10.51 -0.30 11.01
N GLN A 417 10.33 -0.63 12.30
CA GLN A 417 11.42 -0.82 13.25
C GLN A 417 12.19 -2.13 13.01
N THR A 418 11.47 -3.22 12.73
CA THR A 418 12.12 -4.51 12.46
C THR A 418 12.88 -4.48 11.13
N PHE A 419 12.26 -3.92 10.09
CA PHE A 419 12.95 -3.67 8.80
C PHE A 419 14.19 -2.80 8.94
N THR A 420 14.10 -1.69 9.68
CA THR A 420 15.24 -0.77 9.89
C THR A 420 16.40 -1.50 10.57
N ALA A 421 16.10 -2.33 11.58
CA ALA A 421 17.10 -3.15 12.25
C ALA A 421 17.71 -4.20 11.28
N ASP A 422 16.89 -4.88 10.47
CA ASP A 422 17.36 -5.84 9.46
C ASP A 422 18.34 -5.17 8.49
N LEU A 423 17.95 -4.03 7.90
CA LEU A 423 18.77 -3.33 6.91
C LEU A 423 20.08 -2.79 7.50
N CYS A 424 20.04 -2.23 8.71
CA CYS A 424 21.24 -1.79 9.42
C CYS A 424 22.21 -2.96 9.67
N ASN A 425 21.70 -4.10 10.16
CA ASN A 425 22.51 -5.29 10.41
C ASN A 425 23.13 -5.84 9.12
N PHE A 426 22.34 -5.89 8.03
CA PHE A 426 22.79 -6.37 6.73
C PHE A 426 23.94 -5.52 6.18
N LEU A 427 23.77 -4.19 6.14
CA LEU A 427 24.77 -3.28 5.57
C LEU A 427 26.02 -3.12 6.45
N ALA A 428 25.85 -3.15 7.77
CA ALA A 428 26.97 -3.06 8.70
C ALA A 428 27.82 -4.33 8.72
N ALA A 429 27.20 -5.50 8.51
CA ALA A 429 27.86 -6.81 8.61
C ALA A 429 28.71 -6.97 9.90
N ASP A 430 28.25 -6.36 10.99
CA ASP A 430 28.91 -6.31 12.30
C ASP A 430 28.15 -7.21 13.28
N GLU A 431 28.76 -8.33 13.65
CA GLU A 431 28.15 -9.29 14.59
C GLU A 431 28.20 -8.80 16.05
N GLU A 432 29.13 -7.91 16.39
CA GLU A 432 29.31 -7.41 17.76
C GLU A 432 28.32 -6.27 18.07
N ASN A 433 28.09 -5.40 17.09
CA ASN A 433 27.16 -4.29 17.19
C ASN A 433 25.93 -4.56 16.32
N THR A 434 24.92 -5.20 16.90
CA THR A 434 23.66 -5.50 16.19
C THR A 434 22.59 -4.45 16.46
N ALA A 435 22.05 -3.87 15.38
CA ALA A 435 20.87 -3.02 15.43
C ALA A 435 19.64 -3.80 15.91
N LYS A 436 18.80 -3.16 16.73
CA LYS A 436 17.57 -3.73 17.29
C LYS A 436 16.45 -2.71 17.20
N PRO A 437 15.16 -3.14 17.12
CA PRO A 437 14.02 -2.24 17.24
C PRO A 437 14.13 -1.36 18.48
N ILE A 438 13.74 -0.08 18.37
CA ILE A 438 13.93 0.91 19.44
C ILE A 438 13.15 0.51 20.70
N ARG A 439 11.95 -0.04 20.55
CA ARG A 439 11.15 -0.44 21.71
C ARG A 439 11.45 -1.88 22.15
N PRO A 440 11.69 -2.09 23.47
CA PRO A 440 11.89 -3.44 24.02
C PRO A 440 10.78 -4.43 23.70
N PHE A 441 9.52 -3.96 23.61
CA PHE A 441 8.40 -4.82 23.24
C PHE A 441 8.56 -5.45 21.86
N PHE A 442 8.99 -4.68 20.85
CA PHE A 442 9.27 -5.22 19.52
C PHE A 442 10.53 -6.09 19.50
N GLN A 443 11.53 -5.80 20.35
CA GLN A 443 12.73 -6.64 20.46
C GLN A 443 12.40 -8.08 20.91
N PHE A 444 11.34 -8.28 21.70
CA PHE A 444 10.92 -9.61 22.14
C PHE A 444 10.42 -10.49 20.97
N PHE A 445 9.74 -9.89 19.99
CA PHE A 445 9.22 -10.59 18.81
C PHE A 445 10.14 -10.52 17.59
N TYR A 446 11.19 -9.72 17.67
CA TYR A 446 12.12 -9.49 16.57
C TYR A 446 12.91 -10.74 16.25
N LYS A 447 12.90 -11.09 14.97
CA LYS A 447 13.79 -12.08 14.36
C LYS A 447 14.53 -11.35 13.26
N ASN A 448 15.85 -11.37 13.30
CA ASN A 448 16.68 -10.83 12.25
C ASN A 448 16.38 -11.58 10.93
N ARG A 449 16.08 -10.83 9.88
CA ARG A 449 15.74 -11.32 8.53
C ARG A 449 16.65 -10.76 7.45
N THR A 450 17.93 -10.62 7.80
CA THR A 450 18.97 -10.17 6.87
C THR A 450 19.12 -11.11 5.66
N ASP A 451 18.65 -12.36 5.75
CA ASP A 451 18.59 -13.32 4.66
C ASP A 451 17.67 -12.90 3.51
N LEU A 452 16.65 -12.05 3.76
CA LEU A 452 15.72 -11.59 2.72
C LEU A 452 16.34 -10.58 1.74
N PHE A 453 17.51 -10.01 2.05
CA PHE A 453 18.20 -9.08 1.14
C PHE A 453 18.95 -9.79 0.00
N LEU A 454 19.15 -11.11 0.11
CA LEU A 454 19.87 -11.96 -0.85
C LEU A 454 18.89 -12.74 -1.74
#